data_AF-A0A960B5H7-F1
#
_entry.id   AF-A0A960B5H7-F1
#
_cell.length_a   1.000
_cell.length_b   1.000
_cell.length_c   1.000
_cell.angle_alpha   90.00
_cell.angle_beta   90.00
_cell.angle_gamma   90.00
#
_symmetry.space_group_name_H-M   'P 1'
#
loop_
_entity.id
_entity.type
_entity.pdbx_description
1 polymer ?
#
loop_
_entity_poly.entity_id
_entity_poly.type
_entity_poly.pdbx_seq_one_letter_code
_entity_poly.pdbx_strand_id
1 'polypeptide(L)'
;MTSRPLSELWVGGDLLDRAEQIEWAVVVVRVDVPADELPYLALHPAVAACESFLRLDKRPIDARWRSQGVPAWDHQVRRVARVWSAKTGPDELLLRHLHNDTVSDTMIETPTTAELLEYLTDGLPRAQRHLSEVLDGYWDADWRRAHRGYGIQPEHHLWRAAEAVRSMREALGGLA
;
A
#
# COMPACT_ATOMS: atom_id res chain seq x y z
N MET A 1 -17.47 -19.18 -6.18
CA MET A 1 -17.33 -17.88 -5.49
C MET A 1 -15.96 -17.34 -5.81
N THR A 2 -15.86 -16.28 -6.60
CA THR A 2 -14.60 -15.59 -6.88
C THR A 2 -14.06 -15.04 -5.55
N SER A 3 -12.95 -15.60 -5.06
CA SER A 3 -12.25 -15.08 -3.90
C SER A 3 -11.99 -13.59 -4.13
N ARG A 4 -12.50 -12.73 -3.25
CA ARG A 4 -12.25 -11.29 -3.35
C ARG A 4 -10.83 -11.07 -2.86
N PRO A 5 -9.92 -10.50 -3.67
CA PRO A 5 -8.53 -10.37 -3.26
C PRO A 5 -8.34 -9.37 -2.12
N LEU A 6 -9.35 -8.59 -1.73
CA LEU A 6 -9.29 -7.68 -0.59
C LEU A 6 -9.31 -8.44 0.75
N SER A 7 -8.23 -8.34 1.53
CA SER A 7 -8.12 -8.98 2.84
C SER A 7 -8.39 -8.02 3.99
N GLU A 8 -7.87 -6.79 3.94
CA GLU A 8 -8.05 -5.79 5.00
C GLU A 8 -8.04 -4.34 4.45
N LEU A 9 -8.68 -3.43 5.20
CA LEU A 9 -8.59 -1.99 5.00
C LEU A 9 -8.12 -1.32 6.28
N TRP A 10 -7.20 -0.39 6.11
CA TRP A 10 -6.58 0.38 7.17
C TRP A 10 -6.61 1.86 6.82
N VAL A 11 -6.65 2.71 7.83
CA VAL A 11 -6.50 4.16 7.69
C VAL A 11 -5.21 4.61 8.34
N GLY A 12 -4.62 5.68 7.83
CA GLY A 12 -3.39 6.26 8.39
C GLY A 12 -3.32 7.78 8.19
N GLY A 13 -2.22 8.36 8.66
CA GLY A 13 -2.00 9.81 8.60
C GLY A 13 -3.04 10.59 9.39
N ASP A 14 -3.44 11.75 8.87
CA ASP A 14 -4.29 12.73 9.55
C ASP A 14 -5.69 12.20 9.92
N LEU A 15 -6.14 11.10 9.28
CA LEU A 15 -7.37 10.39 9.64
C LEU A 15 -7.36 9.85 11.06
N LEU A 16 -6.19 9.62 11.65
CA LEU A 16 -6.06 9.13 13.02
C LEU A 16 -6.06 10.25 14.06
N ASP A 17 -5.96 11.51 13.63
CA ASP A 17 -5.84 12.66 14.52
C ASP A 17 -7.16 13.46 14.59
N ARG A 18 -7.40 14.39 13.66
CA ARG A 18 -8.64 15.21 13.64
C ARG A 18 -9.23 15.34 12.25
N ALA A 19 -10.49 14.93 12.10
CA ALA A 19 -11.17 14.87 10.81
C ALA A 19 -11.39 16.22 10.11
N GLU A 20 -11.44 17.33 10.86
CA GLU A 20 -11.75 18.67 10.33
C GLU A 20 -10.69 19.27 9.38
N GLN A 21 -9.52 18.63 9.23
CA GLN A 21 -8.38 19.15 8.45
C GLN A 21 -7.95 18.27 7.27
N ILE A 22 -8.75 17.26 6.90
CA ILE A 22 -8.30 16.24 5.95
C ILE A 22 -8.61 16.65 4.51
N GLU A 23 -7.58 17.07 3.78
CA GLU A 23 -7.66 17.29 2.33
C GLU A 23 -7.62 15.95 1.57
N TRP A 24 -6.80 15.00 2.04
CA TRP A 24 -6.64 13.66 1.47
C TRP A 24 -6.56 12.61 2.57
N ALA A 25 -7.37 11.56 2.45
CA ALA A 25 -7.38 10.42 3.35
C ALA A 25 -6.34 9.37 2.90
N VAL A 26 -5.44 8.95 3.79
CA VAL A 26 -4.55 7.82 3.51
C VAL A 26 -5.25 6.52 3.89
N VAL A 27 -5.45 5.64 2.90
CA VAL A 27 -6.04 4.32 3.09
C VAL A 27 -5.05 3.26 2.64
N VAL A 28 -4.69 2.35 3.52
CA VAL A 28 -3.87 1.18 3.16
C VAL A 28 -4.80 0.00 2.87
N VAL A 29 -4.65 -0.58 1.69
CA VAL A 29 -5.46 -1.69 1.21
C VAL A 29 -4.58 -2.93 1.11
N ARG A 30 -4.86 -3.95 1.94
CA ARG A 30 -4.15 -5.21 1.88
C ARG A 30 -4.90 -6.19 1.00
N VAL A 31 -4.17 -6.84 0.10
CA VAL A 31 -4.70 -7.83 -0.83
C VAL A 31 -4.01 -9.19 -0.66
N ASP A 32 -4.77 -10.25 -0.88
CA ASP A 32 -4.31 -11.64 -0.88
C ASP A 32 -3.54 -11.94 -2.17
N VAL A 33 -2.37 -11.32 -2.27
CA VAL A 33 -1.37 -11.49 -3.32
C VAL A 33 -0.03 -11.74 -2.62
N PRO A 34 0.79 -12.72 -3.04
CA PRO A 34 2.10 -12.95 -2.44
C PRO A 34 2.98 -11.70 -2.44
N ALA A 35 3.82 -11.54 -1.40
CA ALA A 35 4.69 -10.37 -1.26
C ALA A 35 5.67 -10.19 -2.42
N ASP A 36 6.12 -11.28 -3.05
CA ASP A 36 7.01 -11.23 -4.21
C ASP A 36 6.30 -10.80 -5.50
N GLU A 37 4.97 -10.97 -5.59
CA GLU A 37 4.16 -10.54 -6.74
C GLU A 37 3.65 -9.10 -6.59
N LEU A 38 3.67 -8.56 -5.36
CA LEU A 38 3.29 -7.17 -5.07
C LEU A 38 4.35 -6.48 -4.18
N PRO A 39 5.57 -6.25 -4.71
CA PRO A 39 6.56 -5.44 -4.01
C PRO A 39 6.09 -3.98 -3.89
N TYR A 40 6.79 -3.19 -3.06
CA TYR A 40 6.42 -1.81 -2.76
C TYR A 40 6.20 -0.98 -4.05
N LEU A 41 5.05 -0.31 -4.14
CA LEU A 41 4.55 0.49 -5.29
C LEU A 41 4.31 -0.27 -6.61
N ALA A 42 4.53 -1.58 -6.68
CA ALA A 42 4.27 -2.35 -7.88
C ALA A 42 2.79 -2.29 -8.29
N LEU A 43 2.56 -2.36 -9.61
CA LEU A 43 1.22 -2.46 -10.19
C LEU A 43 0.89 -3.93 -10.42
N HIS A 44 -0.31 -4.34 -10.02
CA HIS A 44 -0.74 -5.74 -10.12
C HIS A 44 -2.20 -5.84 -10.59
N PRO A 45 -2.58 -6.81 -11.45
CA PRO A 45 -3.95 -6.93 -11.95
C PRO A 45 -5.01 -7.06 -10.85
N ALA A 46 -4.70 -7.77 -9.75
CA ALA A 46 -5.62 -7.88 -8.62
C ALA A 46 -5.87 -6.53 -7.92
N VAL A 47 -4.86 -5.66 -7.88
CA VAL A 47 -4.98 -4.29 -7.36
C VAL A 47 -5.90 -3.47 -8.26
N ALA A 48 -5.69 -3.49 -9.58
CA ALA A 48 -6.55 -2.77 -10.53
C ALA A 48 -8.03 -3.23 -10.45
N ALA A 49 -8.27 -4.53 -10.28
CA ALA A 49 -9.61 -5.06 -10.08
C ALA A 49 -10.26 -4.57 -8.77
N CYS A 50 -9.51 -4.55 -7.67
CA CYS A 50 -9.97 -3.99 -6.39
C CYS A 50 -10.25 -2.49 -6.50
N GLU A 51 -9.36 -1.73 -7.14
CA GLU A 51 -9.48 -0.29 -7.31
C GLU A 51 -10.76 0.07 -8.06
N SER A 52 -11.05 -0.64 -9.16
CA SER A 52 -12.30 -0.46 -9.92
C SER A 52 -13.55 -0.77 -9.08
N PHE A 53 -13.49 -1.74 -8.18
CA PHE A 53 -14.62 -2.12 -7.32
C PHE A 53 -14.84 -1.11 -6.19
N LEU A 54 -13.75 -0.69 -5.53
CA LEU A 54 -13.80 0.23 -4.39
C LEU A 54 -13.99 1.69 -4.82
N ARG A 55 -13.68 2.03 -6.08
CA ARG A 55 -13.78 3.37 -6.67
C ARG A 55 -13.03 4.44 -5.85
N LEU A 56 -11.88 4.05 -5.29
CA LEU A 56 -11.06 4.94 -4.46
C LEU A 56 -10.55 6.13 -5.26
N ASP A 57 -10.33 5.95 -6.56
CA ASP A 57 -9.96 6.99 -7.54
C ASP A 57 -11.02 8.10 -7.71
N LYS A 58 -12.24 7.91 -7.19
CA LYS A 58 -13.34 8.89 -7.23
C LYS A 58 -13.52 9.65 -5.92
N ARG A 59 -12.57 9.51 -4.98
CA ARG A 59 -12.58 10.14 -3.66
C ARG A 59 -11.22 10.80 -3.41
N PRO A 60 -11.14 11.78 -2.48
CA PRO A 60 -9.86 12.33 -2.05
C PRO A 60 -9.13 11.32 -1.14
N ILE A 61 -8.81 10.15 -1.69
CA ILE A 61 -8.16 9.03 -1.01
C ILE A 61 -6.85 8.72 -1.72
N ASP A 62 -5.77 8.75 -0.96
CA ASP A 62 -4.49 8.20 -1.35
C ASP A 62 -4.43 6.72 -0.95
N ALA A 63 -4.73 5.85 -1.91
CA ALA A 63 -4.78 4.41 -1.71
C ALA A 63 -3.38 3.78 -1.82
N ARG A 64 -2.93 3.15 -0.73
CA ARG A 64 -1.64 2.46 -0.64
C ARG A 64 -1.86 0.95 -0.64
N TRP A 65 -1.45 0.28 -1.72
CA TRP A 65 -1.69 -1.16 -1.91
C TRP A 65 -0.55 -2.00 -1.33
N ARG A 66 -0.88 -3.08 -0.61
CA ARG A 66 0.08 -3.97 0.05
C ARG A 66 -0.35 -5.42 -0.06
N SER A 67 0.62 -6.33 -0.07
CA SER A 67 0.37 -7.76 0.11
C SER A 67 -0.08 -8.04 1.55
N GLN A 68 -0.95 -9.04 1.74
CA GLN A 68 -1.32 -9.57 3.05
C GLN A 68 -0.11 -10.18 3.82
N GLY A 69 1.00 -10.48 3.16
CA GLY A 69 2.23 -10.92 3.82
C GLY A 69 3.07 -9.79 4.39
N VAL A 70 2.71 -8.52 4.10
CA VAL A 70 3.49 -7.33 4.44
C VAL A 70 2.72 -6.47 5.45
N PRO A 71 3.39 -5.79 6.41
CA PRO A 71 2.71 -4.87 7.33
C PRO A 71 1.87 -3.81 6.62
N ALA A 72 0.86 -3.29 7.33
CA ALA A 72 0.02 -2.20 6.82
C ALA A 72 0.74 -0.85 6.86
N TRP A 73 1.72 -0.68 7.74
CA TRP A 73 2.59 0.49 7.79
C TRP A 73 3.81 0.33 6.87
N ASP A 74 4.47 1.46 6.59
CA ASP A 74 5.78 1.52 5.93
C ASP A 74 6.54 2.78 6.38
N HIS A 75 7.67 3.09 5.73
CA HIS A 75 8.49 4.26 6.06
C HIS A 75 7.80 5.61 5.79
N GLN A 76 6.80 5.67 4.91
CA GLN A 76 5.98 6.85 4.59
C GLN A 76 4.72 6.92 5.47
N VAL A 77 4.07 5.79 5.73
CA VAL A 77 2.82 5.70 6.52
C VAL A 77 3.07 4.82 7.74
N ARG A 78 3.50 5.43 8.86
CA ARG A 78 3.92 4.68 10.05
C ARG A 78 2.79 4.38 11.03
N ARG A 79 1.81 5.28 11.16
CA ARG A 79 0.68 5.13 12.07
C ARG A 79 -0.53 4.65 11.27
N VAL A 80 -1.03 3.46 11.58
CA VAL A 80 -2.18 2.86 10.88
C VAL A 80 -3.15 2.19 11.85
N ALA A 81 -4.44 2.21 11.54
CA ALA A 81 -5.46 1.49 12.30
C ALA A 81 -6.39 0.71 11.35
N ARG A 82 -6.71 -0.54 11.71
CA ARG A 82 -7.50 -1.44 10.84
C ARG A 82 -8.99 -1.19 11.02
N VAL A 83 -9.64 -0.67 9.97
CA VAL A 83 -11.08 -0.37 9.98
C VAL A 83 -11.96 -1.51 9.48
N TRP A 84 -11.37 -2.46 8.75
CA TRP A 84 -12.11 -3.60 8.22
C TRP A 84 -11.21 -4.80 7.92
N SER A 85 -11.73 -6.02 8.11
CA SER A 85 -11.09 -7.24 7.60
C SER A 85 -12.11 -8.20 6.95
N ALA A 86 -11.66 -9.03 6.03
CA ALA A 86 -12.49 -10.06 5.41
C ALA A 86 -12.99 -11.12 6.42
N LYS A 87 -12.27 -11.31 7.54
CA LYS A 87 -12.59 -12.31 8.57
C LYS A 87 -13.63 -11.81 9.57
N THR A 88 -13.53 -10.55 9.97
CA THR A 88 -14.32 -9.99 11.08
C THR A 88 -15.31 -8.91 10.64
N GLY A 89 -15.22 -8.44 9.39
CA GLY A 89 -15.99 -7.29 8.93
C GLY A 89 -15.44 -5.96 9.46
N PRO A 90 -16.26 -4.90 9.50
CA PRO A 90 -15.86 -3.58 9.97
C PRO A 90 -15.58 -3.56 11.48
N ASP A 91 -14.62 -2.75 11.89
CA ASP A 91 -14.39 -2.44 13.30
C ASP A 91 -15.28 -1.25 13.72
N GLU A 92 -16.49 -1.56 14.16
CA GLU A 92 -17.50 -0.58 14.58
C GLU A 92 -17.06 0.25 15.81
N LEU A 93 -16.10 -0.24 16.61
CA LEU A 93 -15.57 0.54 17.72
C LEU A 93 -14.61 1.60 17.18
N LEU A 94 -13.64 1.21 16.37
CA LEU A 94 -12.69 2.14 15.76
C LEU A 94 -13.41 3.19 14.90
N LEU A 95 -14.39 2.80 14.09
CA LEU A 95 -15.17 3.73 13.27
C LEU A 95 -15.88 4.79 14.11
N ARG A 96 -16.41 4.42 15.29
CA ARG A 96 -16.99 5.39 16.23
C ARG A 96 -15.94 6.31 16.84
N HIS A 97 -14.73 5.82 17.13
CA HIS A 97 -13.64 6.66 17.64
C HIS A 97 -13.13 7.64 16.59
N LEU A 98 -13.01 7.20 15.33
CA LEU A 98 -12.69 8.06 14.19
C LEU A 98 -13.74 9.14 14.00
N HIS A 99 -15.03 8.79 14.07
CA HIS A 99 -16.11 9.77 13.90
C HIS A 99 -16.13 10.84 15.01
N ASN A 100 -15.71 10.50 16.21
CA ASN A 100 -15.74 11.39 17.38
C ASN A 100 -14.38 12.03 17.69
N ASP A 101 -13.36 11.87 16.84
CA ASP A 101 -11.98 12.33 17.08
C ASP A 101 -11.41 11.88 18.46
N THR A 102 -11.62 10.61 18.80
CA THR A 102 -11.21 10.01 20.09
C THR A 102 -10.36 8.74 19.93
N VAL A 103 -9.67 8.60 18.79
CA VAL A 103 -8.78 7.47 18.55
C VAL A 103 -7.65 7.49 19.58
N SER A 104 -7.46 6.37 20.27
CA SER A 104 -6.37 6.16 21.23
C SER A 104 -5.17 5.54 20.54
N ASP A 105 -3.96 5.84 21.00
CA ASP A 105 -2.71 5.21 20.52
C ASP A 105 -2.74 3.68 20.64
N THR A 106 -3.52 3.12 21.57
CA THR A 106 -3.69 1.66 21.72
C THR A 106 -4.44 1.01 20.54
N MET A 107 -5.13 1.80 19.72
CA MET A 107 -5.82 1.35 18.51
C MET A 107 -4.98 1.53 17.25
N ILE A 108 -3.81 2.15 17.38
CA ILE A 108 -2.91 2.50 16.29
C ILE A 108 -1.72 1.57 16.32
N GLU A 109 -1.50 0.87 15.21
CA GLU A 109 -0.25 0.15 14.97
C GLU A 109 0.81 1.14 14.49
N THR A 110 1.97 1.14 15.17
CA THR A 110 3.12 1.96 14.82
C THR A 110 4.38 1.09 14.91
N PRO A 111 5.22 1.03 13.85
CA PRO A 111 6.44 0.25 13.91
C PRO A 111 7.43 0.88 14.87
N THR A 112 8.12 0.02 15.60
CA THR A 112 9.39 0.38 16.23
C THR A 112 10.46 0.61 15.16
N THR A 113 11.55 1.30 15.53
CA THR A 113 12.70 1.49 14.64
C THR A 113 13.28 0.16 14.16
N ALA A 114 13.30 -0.86 15.01
CA ALA A 114 13.84 -2.18 14.67
C ALA A 114 12.96 -2.91 13.64
N GLU A 115 11.64 -2.89 13.82
CA GLU A 115 10.69 -3.48 12.84
C GLU A 115 10.76 -2.76 11.49
N LEU A 116 10.90 -1.43 11.51
CA LEU A 116 11.05 -0.65 10.28
C LEU A 116 12.35 -1.00 9.55
N LEU A 117 13.46 -1.17 10.29
CA LEU A 117 14.74 -1.58 9.74
C LEU A 117 14.66 -2.98 9.11
N GLU A 118 14.02 -3.93 9.79
CA GLU A 118 13.78 -5.29 9.27
C GLU A 118 12.95 -5.24 7.99
N TYR A 119 11.82 -4.54 8.00
CA TYR A 119 10.96 -4.35 6.83
C TYR A 119 11.73 -3.80 5.61
N LEU A 120 12.53 -2.75 5.81
CA LEU A 120 13.29 -2.12 4.73
C LEU A 120 14.41 -3.03 4.22
N THR A 121 15.10 -3.73 5.11
CA THR A 121 16.20 -4.65 4.76
C THR A 121 15.70 -5.83 3.94
N ASP A 122 14.53 -6.38 4.29
CA ASP A 122 13.92 -7.51 3.59
C ASP A 122 13.20 -7.10 2.30
N GLY A 123 12.58 -5.93 2.30
CA GLY A 123 11.77 -5.45 1.17
C GLY A 123 12.61 -4.84 0.04
N LEU A 124 13.73 -4.18 0.36
CA LEU A 124 14.56 -3.51 -0.65
C LEU A 124 15.09 -4.47 -1.74
N PRO A 125 15.60 -5.68 -1.43
CA PRO A 125 16.00 -6.64 -2.46
C PRO A 125 14.84 -7.06 -3.39
N ARG A 126 13.61 -7.15 -2.88
CA ARG A 126 12.42 -7.46 -3.71
C ARG A 126 12.07 -6.31 -4.65
N ALA A 127 12.10 -5.07 -4.15
CA ALA A 127 11.91 -3.89 -4.98
C ALA A 127 12.99 -3.75 -6.06
N GLN A 128 14.25 -4.06 -5.74
CA GLN A 128 15.36 -4.07 -6.71
C GLN A 128 15.17 -5.12 -7.79
N ARG A 129 14.80 -6.36 -7.41
CA ARG A 129 14.50 -7.42 -8.37
C ARG A 129 13.37 -7.02 -9.33
N HIS A 130 12.29 -6.46 -8.77
CA HIS A 130 11.17 -5.99 -9.58
C HIS A 130 11.56 -4.88 -10.56
N LEU A 131 12.39 -3.91 -10.12
CA LEU A 131 12.92 -2.89 -11.02
C LEU A 131 13.75 -3.51 -12.16
N SER A 132 14.61 -4.48 -11.87
CA SER A 132 15.37 -5.20 -12.90
C SER A 132 14.45 -5.90 -13.90
N GLU A 133 13.43 -6.62 -13.44
CA GLU A 133 12.44 -7.29 -14.30
C GLU A 133 11.70 -6.30 -15.22
N VAL A 134 11.31 -5.14 -14.68
CA VAL A 134 10.68 -4.08 -15.47
C VAL A 134 11.65 -3.54 -16.52
N LEU A 135 12.91 -3.28 -16.17
CA LEU A 135 13.93 -2.79 -17.10
C LEU A 135 14.23 -3.79 -18.22
N ASP A 136 14.33 -5.08 -17.89
CA ASP A 136 14.58 -6.15 -18.84
C ASP A 136 13.41 -6.30 -19.84
N GLY A 137 12.17 -6.15 -19.37
CA GLY A 137 10.97 -6.23 -20.21
C GLY A 137 10.57 -4.93 -20.92
N TYR A 138 11.05 -3.76 -20.47
CA TYR A 138 10.49 -2.46 -20.85
C TYR A 138 10.48 -2.18 -22.37
N TRP A 139 11.48 -2.68 -23.08
CA TRP A 139 11.63 -2.50 -24.53
C TRP A 139 10.96 -3.60 -25.36
N ASP A 140 10.49 -4.68 -24.72
CA ASP A 140 9.78 -5.76 -25.40
C ASP A 140 8.36 -5.32 -25.79
N ALA A 141 8.01 -5.52 -27.06
CA ALA A 141 6.75 -5.03 -27.61
C ALA A 141 5.52 -5.76 -27.02
N ASP A 142 5.65 -7.04 -26.71
CA ASP A 142 4.57 -7.84 -26.14
C ASP A 142 4.38 -7.51 -24.66
N TRP A 143 5.47 -7.32 -23.93
CA TRP A 143 5.48 -6.84 -22.55
C TRP A 143 4.79 -5.47 -22.46
N ARG A 144 5.17 -4.50 -23.30
CA ARG A 144 4.54 -3.16 -23.31
C ARG A 144 3.04 -3.23 -23.65
N ARG A 145 2.64 -4.18 -24.51
CA ARG A 145 1.21 -4.38 -24.84
C ARG A 145 0.44 -4.98 -23.68
N ALA A 146 1.06 -5.86 -22.89
CA ALA A 146 0.45 -6.49 -21.72
C ALA A 146 0.40 -5.54 -20.49
N HIS A 147 1.34 -4.60 -20.39
CA HIS A 147 1.50 -3.68 -19.25
C HIS A 147 0.90 -2.28 -19.52
N ARG A 148 -0.24 -2.25 -20.21
CA ARG A 148 -1.07 -1.04 -20.42
C ARG A 148 -2.55 -1.37 -20.25
N GLY A 149 -3.33 -0.45 -19.70
CA GLY A 149 -4.76 -0.64 -19.47
C GLY A 149 -5.23 0.07 -18.20
N TYR A 150 -6.54 0.34 -18.07
CA TYR A 150 -7.10 1.06 -16.90
C TYR A 150 -6.40 2.39 -16.59
N GLY A 151 -5.92 3.11 -17.62
CA GLY A 151 -5.15 4.36 -17.45
C GLY A 151 -3.68 4.15 -17.10
N ILE A 152 -3.23 2.90 -16.91
CA ILE A 152 -1.83 2.54 -16.71
C ILE A 152 -1.11 2.47 -18.06
N GLN A 153 0.10 3.04 -18.10
CA GLN A 153 1.04 2.92 -19.22
C GLN A 153 2.32 2.21 -18.77
N PRO A 154 3.10 1.62 -19.69
CA PRO A 154 4.37 0.97 -19.37
C PRO A 154 5.33 1.85 -18.54
N GLU A 155 5.33 3.15 -18.79
CA GLU A 155 6.13 4.16 -18.08
C GLU A 155 5.77 4.24 -16.60
N HIS A 156 4.51 3.97 -16.22
CA HIS A 156 4.09 3.94 -14.82
C HIS A 156 4.75 2.78 -14.06
N HIS A 157 4.92 1.62 -14.69
CA HIS A 157 5.63 0.49 -14.07
C HIS A 157 7.09 0.87 -13.77
N LEU A 158 7.76 1.47 -14.75
CA LEU A 158 9.15 1.91 -14.61
C LEU A 158 9.30 2.98 -13.53
N TRP A 159 8.47 4.04 -13.57
CA TRP A 159 8.51 5.13 -12.59
C TRP A 159 8.28 4.61 -11.17
N ARG A 160 7.27 3.78 -10.97
CA ARG A 160 6.92 3.27 -9.64
C ARG A 160 7.96 2.31 -9.08
N ALA A 161 8.53 1.44 -9.92
CA ALA A 161 9.59 0.53 -9.50
C ALA A 161 10.88 1.29 -9.13
N ALA A 162 11.23 2.33 -9.90
CA ALA A 162 12.38 3.19 -9.59
C ALA A 162 12.15 3.97 -8.29
N GLU A 163 10.97 4.55 -8.11
CA GLU A 163 10.57 5.28 -6.91
C GLU A 163 10.58 4.37 -5.67
N ALA A 164 10.12 3.13 -5.81
CA ALA A 164 10.15 2.15 -4.72
C ALA A 164 11.57 1.93 -4.20
N VAL A 165 12.52 1.63 -5.10
CA VAL A 165 13.92 1.41 -4.74
C VAL A 165 14.54 2.67 -4.14
N ARG A 166 14.30 3.85 -4.74
CA ARG A 166 14.82 5.13 -4.26
C ARG A 166 14.33 5.42 -2.84
N SER A 167 13.01 5.39 -2.64
CA SER A 167 12.36 5.73 -1.38
C SER A 167 12.77 4.78 -0.24
N MET A 168 12.84 3.47 -0.50
CA MET A 168 13.29 2.49 0.50
C MET A 168 14.78 2.63 0.85
N ARG A 169 15.64 2.96 -0.13
CA ARG A 169 17.07 3.22 0.14
C ARG A 169 17.27 4.47 0.98
N GLU A 170 16.56 5.55 0.66
CA GLU A 170 16.62 6.79 1.43
C GLU A 170 16.14 6.57 2.87
N ALA A 171 15.04 5.83 3.05
CA ALA A 171 14.55 5.49 4.38
C ALA A 171 15.56 4.64 5.17
N LEU A 172 16.16 3.62 4.54
CA LEU A 172 17.16 2.77 5.17
C LEU A 172 18.41 3.57 5.57
N GLY A 173 18.88 4.48 4.69
CA GLY A 173 20.01 5.36 4.97
C GLY A 173 19.75 6.39 6.06
N GLY A 174 18.48 6.72 6.35
CA GLY A 174 18.10 7.59 7.46
C GLY A 174 17.94 6.87 8.81
N LEU A 175 18.02 5.54 8.84
CA LEU A 175 17.93 4.72 10.06
C LEU A 175 19.28 4.17 10.53
N ALA A 176 20.29 4.16 9.64
CA ALA A 176 21.66 3.74 9.92
C ALA A 176 22.48 4.89 10.53
#